data_AF-E2DC17-F1
#
_entry.id   AF-E2DC17-F1
#
_cell.length_a   1.000
_cell.length_b   1.000
_cell.length_c   1.000
_cell.angle_alpha   90.00
_cell.angle_beta   90.00
_cell.angle_gamma   90.00
#
_symmetry.space_group_name_H-M   'P 1'
#
loop_
_entity.id
_entity.type
_entity.pdbx_description
1 polymer ?
#
loop_
_entity_poly.entity_id
_entity_poly.type
_entity_poly.pdbx_seq_one_letter_code
_entity_poly.pdbx_strand_id
1 'polypeptide(L)'
;MKPSTPVAAIPLMTIVVAVLLQTHCVRGQNQAFDLAKLLPKTGTEPIWAVIDRNLPQVQELVTAARMECIQKLQLPRDQRPLGKVTNPSEKEKCLVECVLKKIKLMDADNKLNVGQVEKLTSLVTQDNKMAIAVSSSMAQACSRGISSKNPCEVAHLFNQCISRQLERKNVKLVW
;
A
#
# COMPACT_ATOMS: atom_id res chain seq x y z
N MET A 1 -41.19 64.70 39.90
CA MET A 1 -39.90 64.13 40.34
C MET A 1 -39.75 62.72 39.76
N LYS A 2 -38.51 62.30 39.51
CA LYS A 2 -38.06 61.12 38.71
C LYS A 2 -38.67 59.75 39.11
N PRO A 3 -38.60 58.74 38.22
CA PRO A 3 -39.44 57.55 38.16
C PRO A 3 -38.80 56.30 38.79
N SER A 4 -39.56 55.21 38.95
CA SER A 4 -39.03 53.85 39.09
C SER A 4 -40.02 52.83 38.53
N THR A 5 -39.54 52.06 37.56
CA THR A 5 -40.20 51.05 36.72
C THR A 5 -40.61 49.77 37.47
N PRO A 6 -41.64 49.05 37.01
CA PRO A 6 -41.98 47.70 37.49
C PRO A 6 -41.12 46.64 36.77
N VAL A 7 -40.58 45.69 37.53
CA VAL A 7 -39.88 44.50 36.99
C VAL A 7 -40.92 43.50 36.49
N ALA A 8 -40.85 43.20 35.20
CA ALA A 8 -41.71 42.26 34.51
C ALA A 8 -41.37 40.80 34.87
N ALA A 9 -42.43 39.99 35.01
CA ALA A 9 -42.37 38.55 35.18
C ALA A 9 -41.75 37.86 33.95
N ILE A 10 -40.78 36.99 34.18
CA ILE A 10 -40.13 36.17 33.16
C ILE A 10 -40.94 34.87 32.98
N PRO A 11 -41.36 34.51 31.75
CA PRO A 11 -42.20 33.35 31.52
C PRO A 11 -41.41 32.04 31.60
N LEU A 12 -42.01 31.06 32.28
CA LEU A 12 -41.52 29.69 32.59
C LEU A 12 -41.22 28.77 31.38
N MET A 13 -41.19 29.30 30.15
CA MET A 13 -41.13 28.52 28.91
C MET A 13 -39.70 28.17 28.43
N THR A 14 -38.65 28.54 29.16
CA THR A 14 -37.25 28.23 28.79
C THR A 14 -36.68 26.97 29.45
N ILE A 15 -37.40 26.34 30.38
CA ILE A 15 -36.87 25.16 31.12
C ILE A 15 -37.08 23.84 30.35
N VAL A 16 -38.07 23.75 29.44
CA VAL A 16 -38.42 22.49 28.78
C VAL A 16 -37.49 22.13 27.61
N VAL A 17 -36.83 23.12 26.98
CA VAL A 17 -35.90 22.87 25.86
C VAL A 17 -34.56 22.28 26.33
N ALA A 18 -34.15 22.52 27.57
CA ALA A 18 -32.90 21.98 28.12
C ALA A 18 -32.99 20.49 28.47
N VAL A 19 -34.19 19.93 28.68
CA VAL A 19 -34.37 18.54 29.10
C VAL A 19 -34.52 17.57 27.93
N LEU A 20 -34.91 18.04 26.74
CA LEU A 20 -35.12 17.19 25.55
C LEU A 20 -33.87 16.95 24.69
N LEU A 21 -32.73 17.60 25.00
CA LEU A 21 -31.46 17.38 24.28
C LEU A 21 -30.63 16.19 24.82
N GLN A 22 -31.12 15.44 25.82
CA GLN A 22 -30.37 14.30 26.39
C GLN A 22 -30.61 12.94 25.72
N THR A 23 -31.45 12.89 24.69
CA THR A 23 -31.47 11.79 23.72
C THR A 23 -30.86 12.37 22.45
N HIS A 24 -29.62 12.12 22.02
CA HIS A 24 -29.13 10.87 21.44
C HIS A 24 -27.60 10.90 21.43
N CYS A 25 -26.95 10.77 22.59
CA CYS A 25 -25.55 10.34 22.58
C CYS A 25 -25.56 8.83 22.35
N VAL A 26 -25.40 8.40 21.09
CA VAL A 26 -25.00 7.03 20.79
C VAL A 26 -23.70 6.83 21.55
N ARG A 27 -23.78 6.11 22.66
CA ARG A 27 -22.63 5.70 23.46
C ARG A 27 -21.77 4.85 22.55
N GLY A 28 -20.81 5.49 21.87
CA GLY A 28 -19.81 4.81 21.07
C GLY A 28 -19.23 3.71 21.95
N GLN A 29 -19.31 2.46 21.47
CA GLN A 29 -18.72 1.35 22.18
C GLN A 29 -17.25 1.68 22.43
N ASN A 30 -16.90 1.96 23.69
CA ASN A 30 -15.52 2.13 24.18
C ASN A 30 -14.73 0.81 24.14
N GLN A 31 -15.01 -0.05 23.18
CA GLN A 31 -14.10 -1.13 22.84
C GLN A 31 -13.02 -0.51 21.98
N ALA A 32 -11.91 -0.13 22.63
CA ALA A 32 -10.67 0.13 21.93
C ALA A 32 -10.47 -1.00 20.91
N PHE A 33 -10.22 -0.64 19.66
CA PHE A 33 -9.97 -1.60 18.59
C PHE A 33 -8.71 -2.38 18.95
N ASP A 34 -8.92 -3.54 19.56
CA ASP A 34 -7.86 -4.39 20.06
C ASP A 34 -7.24 -5.13 18.87
N LEU A 35 -6.18 -4.53 18.31
CA LEU A 35 -5.39 -5.10 17.23
C LEU A 35 -4.89 -6.52 17.57
N ALA A 36 -4.74 -6.86 18.87
CA ALA A 36 -4.34 -8.20 19.29
C ALA A 36 -5.41 -9.27 19.03
N LYS A 37 -6.70 -8.90 18.91
CA LYS A 37 -7.77 -9.82 18.51
C LYS A 37 -7.82 -10.10 17.00
N LEU A 38 -7.09 -9.34 16.20
CA LEU A 38 -6.99 -9.49 14.74
C LEU A 38 -5.70 -10.17 14.29
N LEU A 39 -4.77 -10.41 15.22
CA LEU A 39 -3.56 -11.17 14.94
C LEU A 39 -3.89 -12.67 15.01
N PRO A 40 -3.67 -13.44 13.93
CA PRO A 40 -3.81 -14.88 13.99
C PRO A 40 -2.89 -15.46 15.07
N LYS A 41 -3.42 -16.32 15.95
CA LYS A 41 -2.65 -17.13 16.91
C LYS A 41 -1.85 -18.25 16.23
N THR A 42 -1.23 -17.99 15.09
CA THR A 42 -0.51 -19.02 14.32
C THR A 42 0.86 -18.49 13.92
N GLY A 43 1.88 -18.98 14.63
CA GLY A 43 3.30 -18.77 14.32
C GLY A 43 4.05 -18.10 15.46
N THR A 44 4.77 -18.89 16.26
CA THR A 44 5.83 -18.41 17.16
C THR A 44 7.02 -17.85 16.40
N GLU A 45 7.10 -18.09 15.08
CA GLU A 45 8.15 -17.55 14.24
C GLU A 45 7.84 -16.10 13.82
N PRO A 46 8.86 -15.25 13.78
CA PRO A 46 8.67 -13.89 13.39
C PRO A 46 8.44 -13.71 11.89
N ILE A 47 7.68 -12.67 11.50
CA ILE A 47 7.28 -12.45 10.10
C ILE A 47 8.45 -12.34 9.11
N TRP A 48 9.60 -11.83 9.53
CA TRP A 48 10.78 -11.75 8.66
C TRP A 48 11.36 -13.12 8.34
N ALA A 49 11.32 -14.07 9.28
CA ALA A 49 11.76 -15.46 9.01
C ALA A 49 10.84 -16.14 7.99
N VAL A 50 9.54 -15.86 8.05
CA VAL A 50 8.57 -16.32 7.05
C VAL A 50 8.87 -15.72 5.68
N ILE A 51 9.11 -14.41 5.64
CA ILE A 51 9.48 -13.70 4.41
C ILE A 51 10.77 -14.29 3.82
N ASP A 52 11.84 -14.42 4.60
CA ASP A 52 13.14 -14.91 4.13
C ASP A 52 13.04 -16.33 3.54
N ARG A 53 12.21 -17.20 4.15
CA ARG A 53 11.95 -18.55 3.65
C ARG A 53 11.20 -18.56 2.32
N ASN A 54 10.24 -17.65 2.12
CA ASN A 54 9.34 -17.68 0.97
C ASN A 54 9.72 -16.73 -0.16
N LEU A 55 10.50 -15.68 0.13
CA LEU A 55 10.97 -14.68 -0.83
C LEU A 55 11.68 -15.28 -2.06
N PRO A 56 12.45 -16.39 -1.96
CA PRO A 56 13.04 -17.05 -3.13
C PRO A 56 12.02 -17.39 -4.23
N GLN A 57 10.77 -17.71 -3.89
CA GLN A 57 9.74 -18.03 -4.89
C GLN A 57 9.39 -16.80 -5.75
N VAL A 58 9.31 -15.62 -5.13
CA VAL A 58 9.09 -14.36 -5.86
C VAL A 58 10.37 -13.96 -6.61
N GLN A 59 11.54 -14.21 -6.04
CA GLN A 59 12.82 -13.96 -6.67
C GLN A 59 12.98 -14.78 -7.97
N GLU A 60 12.61 -16.05 -7.97
CA GLU A 60 12.62 -16.92 -9.15
C GLU A 60 11.67 -16.42 -10.23
N LEU A 61 10.44 -16.03 -9.86
CA LEU A 61 9.46 -15.44 -10.78
C LEU A 61 10.03 -14.21 -11.49
N VAL A 62 10.63 -13.30 -10.73
CA VAL A 62 11.24 -12.06 -11.27
C VAL A 62 12.46 -12.39 -12.14
N THR A 63 13.29 -13.34 -11.71
CA THR A 63 14.49 -13.75 -12.46
C THR A 63 14.14 -14.39 -13.79
N ALA A 64 13.16 -15.30 -13.80
CA ALA A 64 12.66 -15.94 -15.03
C ALA A 64 12.07 -14.90 -15.99
N ALA A 65 11.21 -14.02 -15.49
CA ALA A 65 10.63 -12.93 -16.28
C ALA A 65 11.72 -12.01 -16.87
N ARG A 66 12.74 -11.68 -16.09
CA ARG A 66 13.88 -10.88 -16.54
C ARG A 66 14.64 -11.55 -17.68
N MET A 67 14.96 -12.83 -17.56
CA MET A 67 15.67 -13.58 -18.61
C MET A 67 14.88 -13.61 -19.92
N GLU A 68 13.58 -13.86 -19.85
CA GLU A 68 12.70 -13.83 -21.02
C GLU A 68 12.61 -12.44 -21.65
N CYS A 69 12.54 -11.39 -20.83
CA CYS A 69 12.49 -10.01 -21.31
C CYS A 69 13.80 -9.54 -21.93
N ILE A 70 14.95 -9.95 -21.39
CA ILE A 70 16.27 -9.72 -22.00
C ILE A 70 16.31 -10.33 -23.41
N GLN A 71 15.83 -11.57 -23.55
CA GLN A 71 15.76 -12.23 -24.85
C GLN A 71 14.79 -11.52 -25.81
N LYS A 72 13.57 -11.19 -25.33
CA LYS A 72 12.54 -10.52 -26.15
C LYS A 72 12.98 -9.15 -26.64
N LEU A 73 13.70 -8.40 -25.81
CA LEU A 73 14.20 -7.06 -26.12
C LEU A 73 15.58 -7.08 -26.80
N GLN A 74 16.15 -8.26 -27.04
CA GLN A 74 17.45 -8.45 -27.66
C GLN A 74 18.56 -7.66 -26.93
N LEU A 75 18.54 -7.69 -25.60
CA LEU A 75 19.52 -7.03 -24.75
C LEU A 75 20.71 -7.95 -24.45
N PRO A 76 21.91 -7.40 -24.18
CA PRO A 76 23.03 -8.18 -23.65
C PRO A 76 22.63 -8.96 -22.39
N ARG A 77 23.11 -10.20 -22.24
CA ARG A 77 22.72 -11.08 -21.12
C ARG A 77 23.17 -10.54 -19.75
N ASP A 78 24.24 -9.77 -19.72
CA ASP A 78 24.88 -9.17 -18.55
C ASP A 78 24.24 -7.84 -18.14
N GLN A 79 22.90 -7.72 -18.24
CA GLN A 79 22.21 -6.56 -17.70
C GLN A 79 22.50 -6.43 -16.20
N ARG A 80 22.82 -5.22 -15.74
CA ARG A 80 22.95 -4.92 -14.31
C ARG A 80 21.60 -4.97 -13.59
N PRO A 81 21.57 -5.18 -12.27
CA PRO A 81 20.34 -5.07 -11.48
C PRO A 81 19.71 -3.68 -11.61
N LEU A 82 18.39 -3.61 -11.77
CA LEU A 82 17.67 -2.36 -12.04
C LEU A 82 16.86 -1.85 -10.84
N GLY A 83 16.78 -2.61 -9.74
CA GLY A 83 16.00 -2.24 -8.56
C GLY A 83 16.32 -0.86 -7.97
N LYS A 84 17.58 -0.41 -8.03
CA LYS A 84 18.06 0.83 -7.37
C LYS A 84 18.71 1.85 -8.31
N VAL A 85 18.50 1.68 -9.61
CA VAL A 85 19.15 2.54 -10.60
C VAL A 85 18.44 3.89 -10.66
N THR A 86 19.18 4.97 -10.45
CA THR A 86 18.66 6.34 -10.50
C THR A 86 18.50 6.85 -11.93
N ASN A 87 19.46 6.54 -12.80
CA ASN A 87 19.50 6.99 -14.21
C ASN A 87 19.60 5.79 -15.16
N PRO A 88 18.52 5.04 -15.40
CA PRO A 88 18.52 3.98 -16.41
C PRO A 88 18.39 4.56 -17.81
N SER A 89 19.00 3.87 -18.79
CA SER A 89 18.74 4.09 -20.20
C SER A 89 17.29 3.72 -20.56
N GLU A 90 16.78 4.24 -21.68
CA GLU A 90 15.42 3.89 -22.15
C GLU A 90 15.23 2.37 -22.33
N LYS A 91 16.27 1.66 -22.81
CA LYS A 91 16.24 0.19 -22.93
C LYS A 91 16.08 -0.51 -21.58
N GLU A 92 16.76 -0.03 -20.55
CA GLU A 92 16.64 -0.56 -19.18
C GLU A 92 15.26 -0.26 -18.59
N LYS A 93 14.70 0.93 -18.84
CA LYS A 93 13.33 1.25 -18.44
C LYS A 93 12.32 0.30 -19.10
N CYS A 94 12.51 -0.01 -20.38
CA CYS A 94 11.65 -0.95 -21.08
C CYS A 94 11.87 -2.41 -20.65
N LEU A 95 13.08 -2.78 -20.20
CA LEU A 95 13.31 -4.06 -19.53
C LEU A 95 12.47 -4.16 -18.25
N VAL A 96 12.44 -3.09 -17.44
CA VAL A 96 11.59 -3.05 -16.25
C VAL A 96 10.11 -3.19 -16.62
N GLU A 97 9.63 -2.45 -17.62
CA GLU A 97 8.25 -2.55 -18.12
C GLU A 97 7.89 -3.98 -18.51
N CYS A 98 8.75 -4.63 -19.29
CA CYS A 98 8.54 -6.00 -19.73
C CYS A 98 8.43 -6.94 -18.53
N VAL A 99 9.34 -6.83 -17.55
CA VAL A 99 9.34 -7.71 -16.37
C VAL A 99 8.10 -7.47 -15.52
N LEU A 100 7.76 -6.21 -15.22
CA LEU A 100 6.59 -5.87 -14.41
C LEU A 100 5.29 -6.37 -15.05
N LYS A 101 5.15 -6.27 -16.38
CA LYS A 101 4.01 -6.84 -17.10
C LYS A 101 4.02 -8.36 -17.11
N LYS A 102 5.18 -8.98 -17.27
CA LYS A 102 5.33 -10.45 -17.31
C LYS A 102 4.93 -11.09 -15.98
N ILE A 103 5.33 -10.50 -14.85
CA ILE A 103 4.92 -10.95 -13.51
C ILE A 103 3.54 -10.42 -13.10
N LYS A 104 2.85 -9.72 -14.03
CA LYS A 104 1.51 -9.13 -13.86
C LYS A 104 1.42 -8.06 -12.78
N LEU A 105 2.53 -7.49 -12.34
CA LEU A 105 2.57 -6.39 -11.38
C LEU A 105 2.18 -5.06 -12.04
N MET A 106 2.32 -4.97 -13.36
CA MET A 106 1.80 -3.90 -14.20
C MET A 106 0.85 -4.49 -15.23
N ASP A 107 -0.30 -3.86 -15.45
CA ASP A 107 -1.31 -4.32 -16.41
C ASP A 107 -1.06 -3.77 -17.83
N ALA A 108 -1.95 -4.11 -18.76
CA ALA A 108 -1.86 -3.67 -20.16
C ALA A 108 -2.02 -2.15 -20.31
N ASP A 109 -2.74 -1.50 -19.38
CA ASP A 109 -2.99 -0.06 -19.33
C ASP A 109 -1.87 0.70 -18.61
N ASN A 110 -0.76 0.02 -18.31
CA ASN A 110 0.41 0.58 -17.62
C ASN A 110 0.11 1.01 -16.19
N LYS A 111 -0.86 0.39 -15.52
CA LYS A 111 -1.18 0.63 -14.11
C LYS A 111 -0.66 -0.51 -13.26
N LEU A 112 -0.37 -0.19 -12.00
CA LEU A 112 0.08 -1.18 -11.04
C LEU A 112 -1.10 -2.05 -10.59
N ASN A 113 -0.93 -3.36 -10.68
CA ASN A 113 -1.97 -4.34 -10.34
C ASN A 113 -1.92 -4.66 -8.85
N VAL A 114 -2.73 -3.96 -8.05
CA VAL A 114 -2.80 -4.14 -6.59
C VAL A 114 -3.19 -5.58 -6.22
N GLY A 115 -4.09 -6.21 -6.98
CA GLY A 115 -4.46 -7.61 -6.73
C GLY A 115 -3.31 -8.59 -6.94
N GLN A 116 -2.37 -8.28 -7.83
CA GLN A 116 -1.14 -9.06 -7.97
C GLN A 116 -0.17 -8.80 -6.81
N VAL A 117 -0.08 -7.57 -6.31
CA VAL A 117 0.70 -7.26 -5.08
C VAL A 117 0.18 -8.10 -3.92
N GLU A 118 -1.14 -8.16 -3.74
CA GLU A 118 -1.78 -8.96 -2.68
C GLU A 118 -1.41 -10.43 -2.76
N LYS A 119 -1.45 -11.01 -3.97
CA LYS A 119 -1.07 -12.41 -4.21
C LYS A 119 0.39 -12.67 -3.89
N LEU A 120 1.30 -11.82 -4.37
CA LEU A 120 2.73 -11.97 -4.11
C LEU A 120 3.05 -11.77 -2.62
N THR A 121 2.41 -10.81 -1.95
CA THR A 121 2.55 -10.61 -0.51
C THR A 121 2.00 -11.80 0.27
N SER A 122 0.83 -12.32 -0.10
CA SER A 122 0.26 -13.53 0.50
C SER A 122 1.24 -14.70 0.41
N LEU A 123 1.85 -14.91 -0.77
CA LEU A 123 2.83 -15.97 -1.00
C LEU A 123 4.03 -15.87 -0.04
N VAL A 124 4.60 -14.67 0.13
CA VAL A 124 5.79 -14.50 0.98
C VAL A 124 5.48 -14.39 2.47
N THR A 125 4.25 -14.06 2.83
CA THR A 125 3.84 -13.83 4.23
C THR A 125 2.87 -14.86 4.78
N GLN A 126 2.58 -15.94 4.03
CA GLN A 126 1.60 -16.97 4.40
C GLN A 126 0.23 -16.37 4.74
N ASP A 127 -0.33 -15.60 3.81
CA ASP A 127 -1.65 -14.98 3.94
C ASP A 127 -1.82 -14.02 5.13
N ASN A 128 -0.73 -13.47 5.67
CA ASN A 128 -0.79 -12.50 6.76
C ASN A 128 -1.56 -11.25 6.32
N LYS A 129 -2.78 -11.08 6.86
CA LYS A 129 -3.71 -10.02 6.45
C LYS A 129 -3.18 -8.61 6.69
N MET A 130 -2.40 -8.41 7.75
CA MET A 130 -1.77 -7.12 8.03
C MET A 130 -0.69 -6.80 6.98
N ALA A 131 0.17 -7.76 6.66
CA ALA A 131 1.19 -7.58 5.64
C ALA A 131 0.56 -7.30 4.27
N ILE A 132 -0.49 -8.05 3.89
CA ILE A 132 -1.26 -7.83 2.66
C ILE A 132 -1.82 -6.40 2.63
N ALA A 133 -2.53 -5.96 3.68
CA ALA A 133 -3.11 -4.63 3.74
C ALA A 133 -2.05 -3.51 3.64
N VAL A 134 -0.91 -3.68 4.33
CA VAL A 134 0.21 -2.73 4.27
C VAL A 134 0.81 -2.68 2.86
N SER A 135 1.08 -3.84 2.24
CA SER A 135 1.61 -3.91 0.87
C SER A 135 0.65 -3.30 -0.15
N SER A 136 -0.66 -3.59 -0.07
CA SER A 136 -1.66 -2.99 -0.95
C SER A 136 -1.72 -1.47 -0.82
N SER A 137 -1.67 -0.96 0.42
CA SER A 137 -1.65 0.48 0.68
C SER A 137 -0.40 1.15 0.07
N MET A 138 0.77 0.52 0.21
CA MET A 138 2.02 1.00 -0.41
C MET A 138 1.93 1.01 -1.94
N ALA A 139 1.37 -0.05 -2.53
CA ALA A 139 1.16 -0.17 -3.97
C ALA A 139 0.22 0.92 -4.52
N GLN A 140 -0.87 1.20 -3.79
CA GLN A 140 -1.77 2.30 -4.11
C GLN A 140 -1.07 3.65 -4.00
N ALA A 141 -0.24 3.85 -2.99
CA ALA A 141 0.55 5.08 -2.82
C ALA A 141 1.52 5.30 -4.00
N CYS A 142 2.19 4.24 -4.47
CA CYS A 142 3.01 4.30 -5.68
C CYS A 142 2.18 4.67 -6.92
N SER A 143 0.95 4.16 -7.02
CA SER A 143 0.06 4.44 -8.16
C SER A 143 -0.38 5.89 -8.25
N ARG A 144 -0.61 6.55 -7.11
CA ARG A 144 -1.15 7.93 -7.08
C ARG A 144 -0.14 9.00 -7.50
N GLY A 145 1.16 8.71 -7.47
CA GLY A 145 2.23 9.68 -7.73
C GLY A 145 2.86 9.62 -9.12
N ILE A 146 2.42 8.70 -9.98
CA ILE A 146 3.11 8.40 -11.25
C ILE A 146 2.20 8.75 -12.42
N SER A 147 2.70 9.65 -13.27
CA SER A 147 2.04 10.04 -14.51
C SER A 147 3.09 10.24 -15.59
N SER A 148 3.00 9.48 -16.67
CA SER A 148 3.82 9.63 -17.88
C SER A 148 3.08 9.00 -19.05
N LYS A 149 3.33 9.51 -20.26
CA LYS A 149 2.84 8.91 -21.52
C LYS A 149 3.70 7.75 -22.00
N ASN A 150 4.93 7.62 -21.50
CA ASN A 150 5.87 6.56 -21.87
C ASN A 150 5.69 5.37 -20.90
N PRO A 151 5.23 4.20 -21.38
CA PRO A 151 5.07 2.99 -20.55
C PRO A 151 6.36 2.56 -19.82
N CYS A 152 7.51 2.68 -20.48
CA CYS A 152 8.79 2.34 -19.90
C CYS A 152 9.16 3.29 -18.75
N GLU A 153 8.86 4.57 -18.90
CA GLU A 153 9.04 5.56 -17.82
C GLU A 153 8.11 5.26 -16.64
N VAL A 154 6.84 4.95 -16.90
CA VAL A 154 5.89 4.55 -15.85
C VAL A 154 6.40 3.34 -15.07
N ALA A 155 6.86 2.31 -15.77
CA ALA A 155 7.40 1.11 -15.16
C ALA A 155 8.65 1.40 -14.32
N HIS A 156 9.55 2.25 -14.80
CA HIS A 156 10.72 2.69 -14.05
C HIS A 156 10.32 3.39 -12.75
N LEU A 157 9.38 4.34 -12.81
CA LEU A 157 8.89 5.05 -11.63
C LEU A 157 8.22 4.10 -10.63
N PHE A 158 7.46 3.10 -11.11
CA PHE A 158 6.92 2.05 -10.24
C PHE A 158 8.03 1.25 -9.56
N ASN A 159 9.01 0.77 -10.33
CA ASN A 159 10.13 0.00 -9.80
C ASN A 159 10.90 0.81 -8.73
N GLN A 160 11.16 2.09 -8.96
CA GLN A 160 11.78 2.94 -7.94
C GLN A 160 10.91 3.07 -6.68
N CYS A 161 9.61 3.30 -6.84
CA CYS A 161 8.72 3.42 -5.68
C CYS A 161 8.67 2.12 -4.88
N ILE A 162 8.46 0.98 -5.56
CA ILE A 162 8.39 -0.35 -4.94
C ILE A 162 9.70 -0.68 -4.23
N SER A 163 10.85 -0.50 -4.87
CA SER A 163 12.16 -0.76 -4.28
C SER A 163 12.38 0.02 -2.99
N ARG A 164 12.01 1.32 -2.95
CA ARG A 164 12.10 2.12 -1.72
C ARG A 164 11.20 1.57 -0.61
N GLN A 165 10.01 1.07 -0.94
CA GLN A 165 9.12 0.49 0.07
C GLN A 165 9.66 -0.84 0.60
N LEU A 166 10.22 -1.69 -0.26
CA LEU A 166 10.85 -2.96 0.13
C LEU A 166 12.06 -2.71 1.04
N GLU A 167 12.92 -1.75 0.68
CA GLU A 167 14.10 -1.37 1.49
C GLU A 167 13.71 -0.91 2.90
N ARG A 168 12.71 -0.03 3.01
CA ARG A 168 12.19 0.45 4.31
C ARG A 168 11.63 -0.67 5.20
N LYS A 169 11.38 -1.85 4.64
CA LYS A 169 10.86 -3.03 5.33
C LYS A 169 11.87 -4.18 5.39
N ASN A 170 13.14 -3.91 5.04
CA ASN A 170 14.22 -4.91 5.03
C ASN A 170 13.94 -6.14 4.13
N VAL A 171 13.10 -5.99 3.11
CA VAL A 171 12.85 -7.07 2.13
C VAL A 171 13.90 -6.97 1.02
N LYS A 172 14.70 -8.03 0.83
CA LYS A 172 15.82 -8.06 -0.12
C LYS A 172 15.45 -8.80 -1.41
N LEU A 173 14.80 -8.11 -2.34
CA LEU A 173 14.59 -8.59 -3.71
C LEU A 173 15.72 -8.05 -4.61
N VAL A 174 16.45 -8.92 -5.30
CA VAL A 174 17.62 -8.54 -6.12
C VAL A 174 17.38 -8.95 -7.57
N TRP A 175 17.23 -8.00 -8.49
CA TRP A 175 17.08 -8.28 -9.91
C TRP A 175 17.47 -7.11 -10.81
#